data_AF-A0A1X4HUU0-F1
#
_entry.id   AF-A0A1X4HUU0-F1
#
_cell.length_a   1.000
_cell.length_b   1.000
_cell.length_c   1.000
_cell.angle_alpha   90.00
_cell.angle_beta   90.00
_cell.angle_gamma   90.00
#
_symmetry.space_group_name_H-M   'P 1'
#
loop_
_entity.id
_entity.type
_entity.pdbx_description
1 polymer ?
#
loop_
_entity_poly.entity_id
_entity_poly.type
_entity_poly.pdbx_seq_one_letter_code
_entity_poly.pdbx_strand_id
1 'polypeptide(L)' 'RDGFVTGAALAAALGAVAADRTRDAFGRVAEGGPDRYTAQWLATAVYLTGTEAALRRDNWLGHSPGPAGSAR' A
#
# COMPACT_ATOMS: atom_id res chain seq x y z
N ARG A 1 13.44 -8.33 -0.23
CA ARG A 1 12.48 -8.42 -1.37
C ARG A 1 11.06 -8.75 -0.87
N ASP A 2 10.93 -9.12 0.41
CA ASP A 2 9.70 -9.61 1.05
C ASP A 2 8.61 -8.55 1.19
N GLY A 3 8.97 -7.26 1.24
CA GLY A 3 7.98 -6.18 1.19
C GLY A 3 7.05 -6.27 -0.02
N PHE A 4 7.59 -6.45 -1.23
CA PHE A 4 6.76 -6.57 -2.44
C PHE A 4 5.80 -7.77 -2.39
N VAL A 5 6.22 -8.87 -1.75
CA VAL A 5 5.35 -10.04 -1.52
C VAL A 5 4.20 -9.68 -0.56
N THR A 6 4.50 -9.00 0.54
CA THR A 6 3.49 -8.49 1.48
C THR A 6 2.52 -7.52 0.81
N GLY A 7 3.02 -6.59 -0.01
CA GLY A 7 2.18 -5.65 -0.77
C GLY A 7 1.26 -6.34 -1.76
N ALA A 8 1.77 -7.34 -2.49
CA ALA A 8 0.95 -8.15 -3.40
C ALA A 8 -0.14 -8.93 -2.67
N ALA A 9 0.19 -9.52 -1.51
CA ALA A 9 -0.79 -10.22 -0.67
C ALA A 9 -1.89 -9.29 -0.16
N LEU A 10 -1.54 -8.07 0.27
CA LEU A 10 -2.51 -7.06 0.71
C LEU A 10 -3.44 -6.62 -0.43
N ALA A 11 -2.89 -6.40 -1.63
CA ALA A 11 -3.68 -6.03 -2.82
C ALA A 11 -4.63 -7.16 -3.25
N ALA A 12 -4.16 -8.40 -3.24
CA ALA A 12 -4.98 -9.57 -3.54
C ALA A 12 -6.11 -9.75 -2.52
N ALA A 13 -5.79 -9.62 -1.23
CA ALA A 13 -6.77 -9.69 -0.15
C ALA A 13 -7.81 -8.57 -0.24
N LEU A 14 -7.39 -7.34 -0.56
CA LEU A 14 -8.29 -6.21 -0.80
C LEU A 14 -9.25 -6.48 -1.95
N GLY A 15 -8.74 -7.01 -3.07
CA GLY A 15 -9.57 -7.40 -4.21
C GLY A 15 -10.60 -8.48 -3.85
N ALA A 16 -10.19 -9.49 -3.07
CA ALA A 16 -11.08 -10.55 -2.61
C ALA A 16 -12.22 -10.00 -1.73
N VAL A 17 -11.91 -9.16 -0.75
CA VAL A 17 -12.95 -8.58 0.12
C VAL A 17 -13.82 -7.54 -0.59
N ALA A 18 -13.30 -6.89 -1.64
CA ALA A 18 -14.08 -6.00 -2.50
C ALA A 18 -15.08 -6.78 -3.37
N ALA A 19 -14.68 -7.94 -3.88
CA ALA A 19 -15.51 -8.83 -4.70
C ALA A 19 -16.61 -9.52 -3.88
N ASP A 20 -16.35 -9.79 -2.59
CA ASP A 20 -17.30 -10.42 -1.65
C ASP A 20 -18.43 -9.47 -1.21
N ARG A 21 -18.33 -8.16 -1.47
CA ARG A 21 -19.36 -7.20 -1.08
C ARG A 21 -20.66 -7.48 -1.84
N THR A 22 -21.70 -7.82 -1.09
CA THR A 22 -23.04 -8.03 -1.61
C THR A 22 -23.56 -6.75 -2.27
N ARG A 23 -24.26 -6.93 -3.38
CA ARG A 23 -24.86 -5.83 -4.14
C ARG A 23 -26.36 -6.02 -4.21
N ASP A 24 -27.09 -4.91 -4.10
CA ASP A 24 -28.53 -4.92 -4.34
C ASP A 24 -28.84 -5.16 -5.82
N ALA A 25 -30.13 -5.28 -6.15
CA ALA A 25 -30.59 -5.47 -7.52
C ALA A 25 -30.20 -4.30 -8.47
N PHE A 26 -29.79 -3.16 -7.92
CA PHE A 26 -29.32 -1.98 -8.65
C PHE A 26 -27.78 -1.90 -8.71
N GLY A 27 -27.06 -2.89 -8.19
CA GLY A 27 -25.60 -2.94 -8.18
C GLY A 27 -24.94 -2.07 -7.10
N ARG A 28 -25.71 -1.44 -6.21
CA ARG A 28 -25.16 -0.69 -5.06
C ARG A 28 -24.70 -1.68 -4.02
N VAL A 29 -23.65 -1.34 -3.30
CA VAL A 29 -23.20 -2.16 -2.18
C VAL A 29 -24.31 -2.17 -1.12
N ALA A 30 -24.79 -3.37 -0.77
CA ALA A 30 -25.77 -3.51 0.29
C ALA A 30 -25.12 -3.17 1.63
N GLU A 31 -25.75 -2.31 2.45
CA GLU A 31 -25.30 -2.09 3.82
C GLU A 31 -25.58 -3.35 4.64
N GLY A 32 -24.55 -4.14 4.88
CA GLY A 32 -24.68 -5.35 5.68
C GLY A 32 -23.37 -6.11 5.79
N GLY A 33 -22.67 -5.91 6.90
CA GLY A 33 -21.57 -6.76 7.33
C GLY A 33 -20.43 -5.99 8.01
N PRO A 34 -19.75 -6.59 9.01
CA PRO A 34 -18.62 -5.98 9.70
C PRO A 34 -17.57 -5.52 8.69
N ASP A 35 -16.95 -4.38 8.96
CA ASP A 35 -16.23 -3.55 7.99
C ASP A 35 -14.85 -4.11 7.58
N ARG A 36 -14.83 -5.37 7.16
CA ARG A 36 -13.67 -6.13 6.69
C ARG A 36 -13.01 -5.46 5.50
N TYR A 37 -13.81 -4.84 4.64
CA TYR A 37 -13.31 -4.04 3.53
C TYR A 37 -12.53 -2.83 4.03
N THR A 38 -13.05 -2.05 4.98
CA THR A 38 -12.33 -0.89 5.52
C THR A 38 -11.08 -1.29 6.29
N ALA A 39 -11.13 -2.36 7.08
CA ALA A 39 -9.94 -2.88 7.76
C ALA A 39 -8.85 -3.28 6.75
N GLN A 40 -9.22 -3.98 5.68
CA GLN A 40 -8.28 -4.38 4.64
C GLN A 40 -7.78 -3.20 3.81
N TRP A 41 -8.64 -2.22 3.53
CA TRP A 41 -8.28 -0.98 2.85
C TRP A 41 -7.27 -0.19 3.67
N LEU A 42 -7.51 -0.02 4.98
CA LEU A 42 -6.62 0.69 5.89
C LEU A 42 -5.25 0.00 5.99
N ALA A 43 -5.23 -1.32 6.15
CA ALA A 43 -3.99 -2.09 6.19
C ALA A 43 -3.16 -1.90 4.90
N THR A 44 -3.82 -1.92 3.73
CA THR A 44 -3.19 -1.70 2.43
C THR A 44 -2.64 -0.27 2.32
N ALA A 45 -3.42 0.74 2.71
CA ALA A 45 -3.01 2.14 2.68
C ALA A 45 -1.79 2.41 3.56
N VAL A 46 -1.80 1.93 4.82
CA VAL A 46 -0.68 2.08 5.75
C VAL A 46 0.59 1.43 5.21
N TYR A 47 0.48 0.22 4.64
CA TYR A 47 1.62 -0.46 4.03
C TYR A 47 2.21 0.33 2.85
N LEU A 48 1.35 0.87 1.97
CA LEU A 48 1.79 1.66 0.82
C LEU A 48 2.46 2.97 1.25
N THR A 49 1.91 3.69 2.23
CA THR A 49 2.52 4.91 2.79
C THR A 49 3.91 4.62 3.38
N GLY A 50 4.05 3.51 4.12
CA GLY A 50 5.34 3.08 4.65
C GLY A 50 6.35 2.74 3.55
N THR A 51 5.88 2.04 2.51
CA THR A 51 6.70 1.66 1.34
C THR A 51 7.16 2.89 0.56
N GLU A 52 6.27 3.86 0.30
CA GLU A 52 6.60 5.12 -0.36
C GLU A 52 7.65 5.91 0.43
N ALA A 53 7.50 6.00 1.76
CA ALA A 53 8.47 6.68 2.61
C ALA A 53 9.85 6.00 2.60
N ALA A 54 9.90 4.66 2.58
CA ALA A 54 11.15 3.90 2.46
C ALA A 54 11.81 4.15 1.09
N LEU A 55 11.04 4.04 0.00
CA LEU A 55 11.52 4.30 -1.35
C LEU A 55 12.04 5.74 -1.52
N ARG A 56 11.37 6.73 -0.92
CA ARG A 56 11.84 8.13 -0.93
C ARG A 56 13.17 8.27 -0.21
N ARG A 57 13.32 7.69 0.98
CA ARG A 57 14.59 7.73 1.73
C ARG A 57 15.73 7.10 0.95
N ASP A 58 15.51 5.93 0.37
CA ASP A 58 16.53 5.23 -0.40
C ASP A 58 16.94 6.01 -1.66
N ASN A 59 15.98 6.61 -2.37
CA ASN A 59 16.27 7.43 -3.55
C ASN A 59 16.99 8.75 -3.21
N TRP A 60 16.65 9.39 -2.08
CA TRP A 60 17.27 10.66 -1.68
C TRP A 60 18.66 10.47 -1.05
N LEU A 61 18.85 9.43 -0.23
CA LEU A 61 20.15 9.11 0.38
C LEU A 61 21.10 8.44 -0.63
N GLY A 62 20.58 7.77 -1.65
CA GLY A 62 21.34 7.25 -2.79
C GLY A 62 21.89 8.34 -3.73
N HIS A 63 21.39 9.58 -3.65
CA HIS A 63 21.91 10.74 -4.39
C HIS A 63 22.72 11.70 -3.52
N SER A 64 23.37 11.24 -2.44
CA SER A 64 24.33 12.14 -1.76
C SER A 64 25.49 12.44 -2.72
N PRO A 65 25.66 13.68 -3.23
CA PRO A 65 26.89 14.02 -3.92
C PRO A 65 27.96 13.90 -2.84
N GLY A 66 28.89 12.95 -2.99
CA GLY A 66 30.01 12.81 -2.07
C GLY A 66 30.70 14.17 -1.87
N PRO A 67 31.27 14.44 -0.68
CA PRO A 67 31.82 15.74 -0.36
C PRO A 67 32.76 16.15 -1.49
N ALA A 68 32.42 17.25 -2.17
CA ALA A 68 33.23 17.80 -3.25
C ALA A 68 34.67 17.86 -2.73
N GLY A 69 35.52 17.04 -3.34
CA GLY A 69 36.88 16.83 -2.89
C GLY A 69 37.59 18.16 -2.71
N SER A 70 38.35 18.26 -1.64
CA SER A 70 39.29 19.36 -1.44
C SER A 70 40.24 19.42 -2.64
N ALA A 71 40.07 20.44 -3.48
CA ALA A 71 41.15 20.89 -4.34
C ALA A 71 42.13 21.64 -3.44
N ARG A 72 43.26 20.98 -3.16
CA ARG A 72 44.50 21.61 -2.71
C ARG A 72 45.01 22.59 -3.76
#